data_AF-A0A2V7Y4T6-F1
#
_entry.id   AF-A0A2V7Y4T6-F1
#
_cell.length_a   1.000
_cell.length_b   1.000
_cell.length_c   1.000
_cell.angle_alpha   90.00
_cell.angle_beta   90.00
_cell.angle_gamma   90.00
#
_symmetry.space_group_name_H-M   'P 1'
#
loop_
_entity.id
_entity.type
_entity.pdbx_description
1 polymer ?
#
loop_
_entity_poly.entity_id
_entity_poly.type
_entity_poly.pdbx_seq_one_letter_code
_entity_poly.pdbx_strand_id
1 'polypeptide(L)'
;MLGSLVVLAAACSAAKDTPAPTPVTTPAPAAPAPSPTPRIFSCPLPALPDLHINCPKLSPELNSYVNTAIETVIAQRPELFDLSDNLGIGSWKVKDRQKYVNAVVSAIQAQGICAKDDNEEIAVKNTNAFHEQYNIWTSGGYVRRAYITTCIPAQF
;
A
#
# COMPACT_ATOMS: atom_id res chain seq x y z
N MET A 1 72.96 51.64 -1.25
CA MET A 1 73.20 51.42 -2.69
C MET A 1 71.87 50.99 -3.30
N LEU A 2 71.17 51.91 -3.98
CA LEU A 2 71.04 52.03 -5.46
C LEU A 2 70.35 50.80 -6.09
N GLY A 3 69.26 50.88 -6.88
CA GLY A 3 68.56 52.00 -7.53
C GLY A 3 67.12 51.59 -7.93
N SER A 4 66.19 52.55 -8.10
CA SER A 4 65.73 53.15 -9.39
C SER A 4 64.97 52.17 -10.30
N LEU A 5 63.85 52.44 -10.96
CA LEU A 5 62.96 53.60 -11.25
C LEU A 5 61.64 52.97 -11.79
N VAL A 6 60.49 53.64 -11.86
CA VAL A 6 59.80 54.11 -13.12
C VAL A 6 58.36 54.51 -12.70
N VAL A 7 58.00 55.80 -12.67
CA VAL A 7 57.23 56.62 -13.65
C VAL A 7 55.71 56.33 -13.80
N LEU A 8 54.94 57.37 -13.43
CA LEU A 8 53.61 57.87 -13.83
C LEU A 8 52.65 57.01 -14.69
N ALA A 9 51.37 56.97 -14.29
CA ALA A 9 50.27 57.52 -15.12
C ALA A 9 48.96 57.64 -14.30
N ALA A 10 48.40 58.85 -14.28
CA ALA A 10 47.01 59.09 -13.92
C ALA A 10 46.11 58.73 -15.12
N ALA A 11 45.07 57.93 -14.90
CA ALA A 11 43.94 57.82 -15.82
C ALA A 11 42.67 57.50 -15.02
N CYS A 12 41.79 58.51 -14.90
CA CYS A 12 40.38 58.27 -14.63
C CYS A 12 39.77 57.59 -15.85
N SER A 13 39.00 56.52 -15.69
CA SER A 13 37.89 56.18 -16.59
C SER A 13 37.00 55.06 -16.05
N ALA A 14 35.73 55.44 -15.89
CA ALA A 14 34.51 54.65 -16.06
C ALA A 14 34.31 53.42 -15.15
N ALA A 15 33.49 53.62 -14.12
CA ALA A 15 32.67 52.55 -13.57
C ALA A 15 31.80 51.97 -14.70
N LYS A 16 31.99 50.68 -15.01
CA LYS A 16 31.07 49.91 -15.85
C LYS A 16 30.01 49.33 -14.92
N ASP A 17 28.80 49.87 -15.01
CA ASP A 17 27.60 49.26 -14.42
C ASP A 17 27.44 47.84 -14.97
N THR A 18 27.60 46.86 -14.09
CA THR A 18 27.26 45.46 -14.37
C THR A 18 25.76 45.30 -14.12
N PRO A 19 24.96 44.81 -15.09
CA PRO A 19 23.56 44.52 -14.82
C PRO A 19 23.44 43.44 -13.75
N ALA A 20 22.65 43.71 -12.70
CA ALA A 20 22.33 42.73 -11.67
C ALA A 20 21.61 41.51 -12.28
N PRO A 21 21.89 40.28 -11.83
CA PRO A 21 21.20 39.09 -12.33
C PRO A 21 19.73 39.12 -11.93
N THR A 22 18.84 38.86 -12.90
CA THR A 22 17.39 38.76 -12.69
C THR A 22 17.07 37.55 -11.81
N PRO A 23 16.26 37.69 -10.74
CA PRO A 23 15.86 36.54 -9.93
C PRO A 23 14.98 35.58 -10.75
N VAL A 24 15.40 34.33 -10.84
CA VAL A 24 14.61 33.24 -11.43
C VAL A 24 13.53 32.85 -10.43
N THR A 25 12.26 33.00 -10.82
CA THR A 25 11.12 32.55 -10.02
C THR A 25 11.09 31.03 -9.96
N THR A 26 11.27 30.45 -8.77
CA THR A 26 11.03 29.04 -8.49
C THR A 26 9.54 28.71 -8.72
N PRO A 27 9.19 27.63 -9.45
CA PRO A 27 7.79 27.21 -9.59
C PRO A 27 7.20 26.87 -8.22
N ALA A 28 5.97 27.33 -7.97
CA ALA A 28 5.23 26.98 -6.76
C ALA A 28 4.95 25.46 -6.72
N PRO A 29 4.98 24.83 -5.52
CA PRO A 29 4.62 23.41 -5.38
C PRO A 29 3.22 23.14 -5.92
N ALA A 30 3.08 22.09 -6.73
CA ALA A 30 1.77 21.64 -7.20
C ALA A 30 0.91 21.23 -5.99
N ALA A 31 -0.36 21.64 -6.01
CA ALA A 31 -1.32 21.25 -4.98
C ALA A 31 -1.45 19.72 -4.92
N PRO A 32 -1.58 19.11 -3.72
CA PRO A 32 -1.77 17.67 -3.60
C PRO A 32 -3.03 17.24 -4.34
N ALA A 33 -2.95 16.13 -5.08
CA ALA A 33 -4.08 15.56 -5.79
C ALA A 33 -5.22 15.24 -4.81
N PRO A 34 -6.48 15.45 -5.19
CA PRO A 34 -7.62 15.07 -4.36
C PRO A 34 -7.58 13.58 -4.05
N SER A 35 -7.79 13.23 -2.78
CA SER A 35 -7.90 11.84 -2.35
C SER A 35 -9.10 11.19 -3.05
N PRO A 36 -8.97 9.99 -3.64
CA PRO A 36 -10.08 9.34 -4.33
C PRO A 36 -11.25 9.09 -3.38
N THR A 37 -12.47 9.38 -3.84
CA THR A 37 -13.70 9.08 -3.11
C THR A 37 -13.80 7.57 -2.91
N PRO A 38 -14.04 7.06 -1.67
CA PRO A 38 -14.24 5.65 -1.44
C PRO A 38 -15.42 5.14 -2.27
N ARG A 39 -15.17 4.23 -3.21
CA ARG A 39 -16.24 3.49 -3.86
C ARG A 39 -16.69 2.41 -2.90
N ILE A 40 -17.98 2.38 -2.56
CA ILE A 40 -18.55 1.26 -1.83
C ILE A 40 -18.56 0.08 -2.79
N PHE A 41 -17.64 -0.87 -2.59
CA PHE A 41 -17.68 -2.13 -3.31
C PHE A 41 -18.82 -2.98 -2.75
N SER A 42 -19.67 -3.45 -3.64
CA SER A 42 -20.64 -4.50 -3.34
C SER A 42 -20.25 -5.72 -4.15
N CYS A 43 -20.11 -6.88 -3.49
CA CYS A 43 -19.84 -8.13 -4.19
C CYS A 43 -20.96 -8.39 -5.20
N PRO A 44 -20.67 -8.48 -6.51
CA PRO A 44 -21.71 -8.66 -7.53
C PRO A 44 -22.31 -10.07 -7.54
N LEU A 45 -21.71 -11.01 -6.80
CA LEU A 45 -22.12 -12.41 -6.76
C LEU A 45 -23.04 -12.64 -5.56
N PRO A 46 -24.22 -13.25 -5.74
CA PRO A 46 -25.15 -13.47 -4.65
C PRO A 46 -24.55 -14.41 -3.61
N ALA A 47 -24.89 -14.19 -2.35
CA ALA A 47 -24.60 -15.14 -1.29
C ALA A 47 -25.42 -16.41 -1.50
N LEU A 48 -24.75 -17.56 -1.38
CA LEU A 48 -25.41 -18.86 -1.38
C LEU A 48 -25.62 -19.31 0.07
N PRO A 49 -26.71 -20.04 0.37
CA PRO A 49 -26.91 -20.60 1.70
C PRO A 49 -25.77 -21.57 2.05
N ASP A 50 -25.53 -21.77 3.34
CA ASP A 50 -24.63 -22.84 3.79
C ASP A 50 -25.25 -24.21 3.46
N LEU A 51 -24.65 -24.92 2.51
CA LEU A 51 -25.16 -26.18 1.96
C LEU A 51 -24.55 -27.44 2.59
N HIS A 52 -23.90 -27.34 3.76
CA HIS A 52 -23.09 -28.44 4.35
C HIS A 52 -21.96 -28.88 3.41
N ILE A 53 -21.05 -27.93 3.17
CA ILE A 53 -20.22 -27.93 1.98
C ILE A 53 -18.95 -28.76 2.17
N ASN A 54 -18.53 -29.44 1.10
CA ASN A 54 -17.21 -30.06 1.08
C ASN A 54 -16.15 -28.95 0.92
N CYS A 55 -15.25 -28.85 1.90
CA CYS A 55 -14.14 -27.91 1.92
C CYS A 55 -12.80 -28.66 1.92
N PRO A 56 -12.40 -29.28 0.79
CA PRO A 56 -11.12 -29.95 0.67
C PRO A 56 -9.95 -28.94 0.62
N LYS A 57 -8.78 -29.41 1.03
CA LYS A 57 -7.52 -28.70 0.82
C LYS A 57 -7.03 -28.95 -0.61
N LEU A 58 -7.20 -27.95 -1.48
CA LEU A 58 -6.81 -27.97 -2.89
C LEU A 58 -5.60 -27.05 -3.14
N SER A 59 -5.26 -26.84 -4.40
CA SER A 59 -4.33 -25.79 -4.82
C SER A 59 -5.07 -24.45 -4.84
N PRO A 60 -4.55 -23.39 -4.19
CA PRO A 60 -5.25 -22.12 -4.14
C PRO A 60 -5.22 -21.39 -5.49
N GLU A 61 -6.37 -20.88 -5.92
CA GLU A 61 -6.55 -20.09 -7.14
C GLU A 61 -6.53 -18.58 -6.89
N LEU A 62 -6.89 -18.13 -5.68
CA LEU A 62 -7.11 -16.70 -5.37
C LEU A 62 -5.97 -16.08 -4.52
N ASN A 63 -4.89 -16.82 -4.28
CA ASN A 63 -3.80 -16.42 -3.39
C ASN A 63 -3.11 -15.11 -3.85
N SER A 64 -3.00 -14.90 -5.15
CA SER A 64 -2.41 -13.66 -5.70
C SER A 64 -3.18 -12.42 -5.23
N TYR A 65 -4.51 -12.45 -5.27
CA TYR A 65 -5.34 -11.32 -4.82
C TYR A 65 -5.17 -11.03 -3.33
N VAL A 66 -5.07 -12.08 -2.52
CA VAL A 66 -4.86 -11.97 -1.06
C VAL A 66 -3.46 -11.39 -0.77
N ASN A 67 -2.42 -11.89 -1.41
CA ASN A 67 -1.07 -11.39 -1.22
C ASN A 67 -0.94 -9.93 -1.66
N THR A 68 -1.44 -9.59 -2.83
CA THR A 68 -1.46 -8.20 -3.33
C THR A 68 -2.21 -7.27 -2.37
N ALA A 69 -3.33 -7.71 -1.81
CA ALA A 69 -4.07 -6.93 -0.82
C ALA A 69 -3.25 -6.70 0.45
N ILE A 70 -2.60 -7.74 0.99
CA ILE A 70 -1.75 -7.62 2.19
C ILE A 70 -0.59 -6.65 1.93
N GLU A 71 0.12 -6.78 0.81
CA GLU A 71 1.21 -5.83 0.48
C GLU A 71 0.70 -4.40 0.33
N THR A 72 -0.46 -4.23 -0.30
CA THR A 72 -1.11 -2.91 -0.45
C THR A 72 -1.42 -2.31 0.91
N VAL A 73 -1.98 -3.08 1.84
CA VAL A 73 -2.30 -2.60 3.19
C VAL A 73 -1.03 -2.28 3.97
N ILE A 74 0.03 -3.10 3.89
CA ILE A 74 1.31 -2.79 4.52
C ILE A 74 1.88 -1.46 4.01
N ALA A 75 1.84 -1.24 2.70
CA ALA A 75 2.38 -0.04 2.08
C ALA A 75 1.55 1.22 2.36
N GLN A 76 0.21 1.12 2.33
CA GLN A 76 -0.69 2.27 2.41
C GLN A 76 -1.17 2.57 3.84
N ARG A 77 -1.13 1.58 4.73
CA ARG A 77 -1.63 1.66 6.11
C ARG A 77 -0.56 1.19 7.12
N PRO A 78 0.67 1.72 7.08
CA PRO A 78 1.75 1.26 7.96
C PRO A 78 1.44 1.43 9.45
N GLU A 79 0.54 2.36 9.81
CA GLU A 79 0.11 2.59 11.19
C GLU A 79 -0.67 1.42 11.81
N LEU A 80 -1.17 0.47 11.01
CA LEU A 80 -1.79 -0.78 11.50
C LEU A 80 -0.76 -1.78 12.04
N PHE A 81 0.52 -1.55 11.79
CA PHE A 81 1.60 -2.50 12.10
C PHE A 81 2.61 -1.90 13.08
N ASP A 82 3.19 -2.74 13.91
CA ASP A 82 4.49 -2.48 14.52
C ASP A 82 5.56 -3.07 13.61
N LEU A 83 6.21 -2.19 12.84
CA LEU A 83 7.24 -2.58 11.87
C LEU A 83 8.60 -2.91 12.54
N SER A 84 8.71 -2.76 13.85
CA SER A 84 9.88 -3.18 14.63
C SER A 84 9.76 -4.59 15.22
N ASP A 85 8.54 -5.14 15.29
CA ASP A 85 8.24 -6.49 15.79
C ASP A 85 7.76 -7.38 14.63
N ASN A 86 8.57 -8.38 14.26
CA ASN A 86 8.25 -9.30 13.18
C ASN A 86 8.82 -10.70 13.41
N LEU A 87 8.18 -11.71 12.82
CA LEU A 87 8.63 -13.10 12.82
C LEU A 87 9.43 -13.48 11.55
N GLY A 88 9.92 -12.48 10.82
CA GLY A 88 10.48 -12.62 9.49
C GLY A 88 9.88 -11.60 8.51
N ILE A 89 10.50 -11.51 7.33
CA ILE A 89 10.13 -10.54 6.30
C ILE A 89 8.64 -10.63 5.97
N GLY A 90 7.93 -9.51 6.10
CA GLY A 90 6.51 -9.40 5.77
C GLY A 90 5.55 -10.01 6.80
N SER A 91 6.04 -10.46 7.96
CA SER A 91 5.24 -10.96 9.10
C SER A 91 5.25 -9.96 10.26
N TRP A 92 4.79 -8.74 9.99
CA TRP A 92 4.74 -7.65 10.97
C TRP A 92 3.69 -7.90 12.04
N LYS A 93 3.94 -7.43 13.26
CA LYS A 93 2.95 -7.42 14.33
C LYS A 93 1.81 -6.49 13.97
N VAL A 94 0.58 -6.99 14.03
CA VAL A 94 -0.65 -6.22 13.81
C VAL A 94 -1.10 -5.61 15.13
N LYS A 95 -1.29 -4.29 15.15
CA LYS A 95 -1.70 -3.53 16.34
C LYS A 95 -3.19 -3.68 16.65
N ASP A 96 -4.01 -3.79 15.60
CA ASP A 96 -5.46 -3.91 15.69
C ASP A 96 -5.94 -4.91 14.64
N ARG A 97 -6.36 -6.08 15.13
CA ARG A 97 -6.79 -7.20 14.27
C ARG A 97 -7.94 -6.82 13.36
N GLN A 98 -9.00 -6.22 13.91
CA GLN A 98 -10.21 -5.96 13.12
C GLN A 98 -9.94 -4.90 12.05
N LYS A 99 -9.19 -3.84 12.37
CA LYS A 99 -8.82 -2.83 11.38
C LYS A 99 -7.96 -3.42 10.26
N TYR A 100 -7.02 -4.29 10.59
CA TYR A 100 -6.20 -4.99 9.60
C TYR A 100 -7.04 -5.91 8.70
N VAL A 101 -7.91 -6.75 9.27
CA VAL A 101 -8.79 -7.64 8.49
C VAL A 101 -9.70 -6.84 7.57
N ASN A 102 -10.35 -5.78 8.08
CA ASN A 102 -11.20 -4.90 7.28
C ASN A 102 -10.43 -4.22 6.14
N ALA A 103 -9.20 -3.80 6.40
CA ALA A 103 -8.35 -3.17 5.38
C ALA A 103 -7.97 -4.17 4.28
N VAL A 104 -7.59 -5.41 4.64
CA VAL A 104 -7.27 -6.46 3.66
C VAL A 104 -8.49 -6.84 2.83
N VAL A 105 -9.65 -7.03 3.47
CA VAL A 105 -10.91 -7.29 2.75
C VAL A 105 -11.22 -6.16 1.75
N SER A 106 -11.10 -4.90 2.19
CA SER A 106 -11.32 -3.74 1.32
C SER A 106 -10.32 -3.69 0.15
N ALA A 107 -9.06 -4.06 0.39
CA ALA A 107 -8.03 -4.11 -0.65
C ALA A 107 -8.22 -5.27 -1.64
N ILE A 108 -8.81 -6.40 -1.21
CA ILE A 108 -9.24 -7.48 -2.13
C ILE A 108 -10.42 -7.01 -2.99
N GLN A 109 -11.39 -6.35 -2.37
CA GLN A 109 -12.55 -5.77 -3.05
C GLN A 109 -12.17 -4.70 -4.08
N ALA A 110 -11.15 -3.90 -3.80
CA ALA A 110 -10.59 -2.93 -4.75
C ALA A 110 -10.01 -3.59 -6.02
N GLN A 111 -9.68 -4.89 -5.98
CA GLN A 111 -9.26 -5.67 -7.13
C GLN A 111 -10.43 -6.27 -7.93
N GLY A 112 -11.69 -5.99 -7.53
CA GLY A 112 -12.89 -6.54 -8.16
C GLY A 112 -13.31 -7.92 -7.65
N ILE A 113 -12.69 -8.40 -6.57
CA ILE A 113 -12.91 -9.74 -6.00
C ILE A 113 -13.78 -9.66 -4.76
N CYS A 114 -14.72 -10.61 -4.61
CA CYS A 114 -15.53 -10.66 -3.40
C CYS A 114 -14.72 -11.19 -2.23
N ALA A 115 -14.73 -10.47 -1.11
CA ALA A 115 -14.14 -10.92 0.14
C ALA A 115 -14.98 -10.48 1.34
N LYS A 116 -14.96 -11.27 2.41
CA LYS A 116 -15.53 -10.92 3.72
C LYS A 116 -14.65 -11.45 4.86
N ASP A 117 -14.81 -10.84 6.03
CA ASP A 117 -14.36 -11.42 7.30
C ASP A 117 -15.30 -12.59 7.66
N ASP A 118 -14.71 -13.75 7.97
CA ASP A 118 -15.41 -14.96 8.41
C ASP A 118 -14.98 -15.35 9.83
N ASN A 119 -14.80 -14.33 10.68
CA ASN A 119 -14.41 -14.37 12.09
C ASN A 119 -12.95 -14.74 12.32
N GLU A 120 -12.50 -15.94 11.96
CA GLU A 120 -11.11 -16.39 12.14
C GLU A 120 -10.28 -16.22 10.85
N GLU A 121 -10.94 -16.36 9.71
CA GLU A 121 -10.37 -16.34 8.37
C GLU A 121 -11.07 -15.28 7.52
N ILE A 122 -10.53 -15.01 6.34
CA ILE A 122 -11.27 -14.29 5.30
C ILE A 122 -11.75 -15.30 4.26
N ALA A 123 -12.96 -15.10 3.76
CA ALA A 123 -13.50 -15.86 2.65
C ALA A 123 -13.39 -15.03 1.37
N VAL A 124 -12.87 -15.62 0.28
CA VAL A 124 -12.61 -14.94 -1.00
C VAL A 124 -13.22 -15.73 -2.15
N LYS A 125 -13.95 -15.07 -3.04
CA LYS A 125 -14.53 -15.69 -4.24
C LYS A 125 -14.49 -14.76 -5.45
N ASN A 126 -14.31 -15.33 -6.63
CA ASN A 126 -14.44 -14.65 -7.93
C ASN A 126 -15.59 -15.24 -8.78
N THR A 127 -16.16 -16.36 -8.34
CA THR A 127 -17.35 -17.02 -8.91
C THR A 127 -18.18 -17.60 -7.76
N ASN A 128 -19.38 -18.11 -8.04
CA ASN A 128 -20.15 -18.88 -7.06
C ASN A 128 -19.87 -20.39 -7.09
N ALA A 129 -18.96 -20.85 -7.96
CA ALA A 129 -18.58 -22.26 -8.04
C ALA A 129 -17.73 -22.68 -6.84
N PHE A 130 -16.96 -21.77 -6.25
CA PHE A 130 -16.15 -22.02 -5.06
C PHE A 130 -15.85 -20.71 -4.32
N HIS A 131 -15.44 -20.85 -3.07
CA HIS A 131 -14.68 -19.80 -2.39
C HIS A 131 -13.50 -20.43 -1.65
N GLU A 132 -12.50 -19.61 -1.35
CA GLU A 132 -11.32 -20.03 -0.61
C GLU A 132 -11.26 -19.30 0.72
N GLN A 133 -10.77 -19.99 1.74
CA GLN A 133 -10.53 -19.40 3.04
C GLN A 133 -9.04 -19.21 3.30
N TYR A 134 -8.72 -18.04 3.85
CA TYR A 134 -7.36 -17.62 4.14
C TYR A 134 -7.26 -17.12 5.57
N ASN A 135 -6.27 -17.64 6.28
CA ASN A 135 -5.86 -17.09 7.55
C ASN A 135 -4.74 -16.06 7.30
N ILE A 136 -5.09 -14.78 7.46
CA ILE A 136 -4.20 -13.64 7.20
C ILE A 136 -3.51 -13.08 8.46
N TRP A 137 -3.77 -13.71 9.61
CA TRP A 137 -3.34 -13.23 10.92
C TRP A 137 -3.13 -14.41 11.89
N THR A 138 -1.94 -14.54 12.45
CA THR A 138 -1.66 -15.58 13.44
C THR A 138 -2.29 -15.26 14.80
N SER A 139 -2.59 -16.28 15.60
CA SER A 139 -3.01 -16.10 17.00
C SER A 139 -1.98 -15.32 17.85
N GLY A 140 -0.71 -15.34 17.45
CA GLY A 140 0.36 -14.54 18.03
C GLY A 140 0.32 -13.06 17.64
N GLY A 141 -0.58 -12.62 16.78
CA GLY A 141 -0.74 -11.21 16.43
C GLY A 141 -0.02 -10.76 15.16
N TYR A 142 0.49 -11.67 14.33
CA TYR A 142 1.36 -11.33 13.20
C TYR A 142 0.67 -11.53 11.85
N VAL A 143 1.06 -10.74 10.85
CA VAL A 143 0.65 -10.95 9.46
C VAL A 143 0.98 -12.38 9.02
N ARG A 144 0.01 -13.03 8.39
CA ARG A 144 0.11 -14.39 7.83
C ARG A 144 -0.38 -14.39 6.38
N ARG A 145 0.10 -15.35 5.59
CA ARG A 145 -0.38 -15.66 4.24
C ARG A 145 -0.62 -17.15 4.16
N ALA A 146 -1.72 -17.64 4.73
CA ALA A 146 -2.02 -19.06 4.79
C ALA A 146 -3.34 -19.38 4.10
N TYR A 147 -3.26 -20.14 3.02
CA TYR A 147 -4.41 -20.84 2.45
C TYR A 147 -4.83 -21.97 3.40
N ILE A 148 -6.14 -22.07 3.63
CA ILE A 148 -6.73 -23.06 4.53
C ILE A 148 -7.47 -24.12 3.75
N THR A 149 -8.47 -23.71 2.97
CA THR A 149 -9.36 -24.63 2.25
C THR A 149 -10.06 -23.97 1.06
N THR A 150 -10.62 -24.79 0.17
CA THR A 150 -11.52 -24.40 -0.91
C THR A 150 -12.86 -25.06 -0.68
N CYS A 151 -13.92 -24.29 -0.50
CA CYS A 151 -15.28 -24.80 -0.32
C CYS A 151 -16.08 -24.71 -1.63
N ILE A 152 -16.80 -25.79 -1.95
CA ILE A 152 -17.51 -25.95 -3.23
C ILE A 152 -18.96 -26.41 -2.99
N PRO A 153 -19.99 -25.59 -3.26
CA PRO A 153 -19.93 -24.25 -3.86
C PRO A 153 -19.49 -23.13 -2.89
N ALA A 154 -19.49 -21.88 -3.36
CA ALA A 154 -19.29 -20.71 -2.50
C ALA A 154 -20.38 -20.62 -1.40
N GLN A 155 -20.07 -20.04 -0.22
CA GLN A 155 -20.99 -19.91 0.95
C GLN A 155 -21.44 -18.48 1.26
N PHE A 156 -20.90 -17.51 0.55
CA PHE A 156 -21.22 -16.08 0.67
C PHE A 156 -21.22 -15.50 -0.72
#